data_AF-A0A8H3AVQ7-F1
#
_entry.id   AF-A0A8H3AVQ7-F1
#
_cell.length_a   1.000
_cell.length_b   1.000
_cell.length_c   1.000
_cell.angle_alpha   90.00
_cell.angle_beta   90.00
_cell.angle_gamma   90.00
#
_symmetry.space_group_name_H-M   'P 1'
#
loop_
_entity.id
_entity.type
_entity.pdbx_description
1 polymer ?
#
loop_
_entity_poly.entity_id
_entity_poly.type
_entity_poly.pdbx_seq_one_letter_code
_entity_poly.pdbx_strand_id
1 'polypeptide(L)'
;MRPTKKHMKVLRYVEPSEFEMWKERAEEMGFAYVASGPLVRSSYKAGEYFIENMLRNGSHDKVALKAAPLLSDNTGQASHSADLTKE
;
A
#
# COMPACT_ATOMS: atom_id res chain seq x y z
N MET A 1 9.92 -11.94 7.29
CA MET A 1 10.56 -13.16 6.71
C MET A 1 12.03 -13.13 7.04
N ARG A 2 12.64 -14.29 7.32
CA ARG A 2 14.06 -14.36 7.71
C ARG A 2 14.95 -14.16 6.46
N PRO A 3 15.71 -13.05 6.34
CA PRO A 3 16.48 -12.78 5.13
C PRO A 3 17.69 -13.72 4.97
N THR A 4 18.38 -14.03 6.08
CA THR A 4 19.54 -14.92 6.08
C THR A 4 19.61 -15.76 7.36
N LYS A 5 20.48 -16.77 7.37
CA LYS A 5 20.73 -17.63 8.54
C LYS A 5 21.33 -16.90 9.75
N LYS A 6 21.82 -15.66 9.60
CA LYS A 6 22.30 -14.83 10.72
C LYS A 6 21.17 -14.11 11.45
N HIS A 7 20.00 -13.94 10.81
CA HIS A 7 18.83 -13.32 11.44
C HIS A 7 18.11 -14.31 12.35
N MET A 8 17.24 -13.79 13.22
CA MET A 8 16.41 -14.60 14.11
C MET A 8 15.66 -15.71 13.36
N LYS A 9 15.57 -16.89 13.99
CA LYS A 9 14.85 -18.03 13.44
C LYS A 9 13.34 -17.72 13.45
N VAL A 10 12.65 -18.11 12.37
CA VAL A 10 11.19 -18.07 12.35
C VAL A 10 10.70 -19.20 13.26
N LEU A 11 9.90 -18.87 14.27
CA LEU A 11 9.31 -19.85 15.17
C LEU A 11 8.07 -20.52 14.56
N ARG A 12 7.26 -19.73 13.85
CA ARG A 12 5.98 -20.16 13.29
C ARG A 12 5.62 -19.33 12.06
N TYR A 13 5.02 -19.98 11.07
CA TYR A 13 4.24 -19.32 10.03
C TYR A 13 2.78 -19.35 10.47
N VAL A 14 2.13 -18.20 10.40
CA VAL A 14 0.77 -17.95 10.88
C VAL A 14 -0.21 -18.34 9.78
N GLU A 15 -1.33 -18.96 10.15
CA GLU A 15 -2.37 -19.35 9.19
C GLU A 15 -3.08 -18.11 8.62
N PRO A 16 -3.56 -18.13 7.36
CA PRO A 16 -4.28 -17.02 6.76
C PRO A 16 -5.47 -16.52 7.61
N SER A 17 -6.17 -17.43 8.30
CA SER A 17 -7.33 -17.09 9.15
C SER A 17 -6.96 -16.25 10.38
N GLU A 18 -5.76 -16.45 10.95
CA GLU A 18 -5.30 -15.64 12.08
C GLU A 18 -5.11 -14.17 11.66
N PHE A 19 -4.74 -13.90 10.41
CA PHE A 19 -4.62 -12.51 9.92
C PHE A 19 -5.97 -11.80 9.89
N GLU A 20 -7.07 -12.48 9.59
CA GLU A 20 -8.42 -11.87 9.62
C GLU A 20 -8.83 -11.54 11.06
N MET A 21 -8.59 -12.45 12.00
CA MET A 21 -8.83 -12.18 13.43
C MET A 21 -8.08 -10.93 13.91
N TRP A 22 -6.80 -10.78 13.53
CA TRP A 22 -6.02 -9.58 13.89
C TRP A 22 -6.55 -8.30 13.25
N LYS A 23 -7.09 -8.41 12.03
CA LYS A 23 -7.70 -7.29 11.34
C LYS A 23 -8.96 -6.83 12.07
N GLU A 24 -9.89 -7.75 12.34
CA GLU A 24 -11.11 -7.48 13.10
C GLU A 24 -10.78 -6.82 14.46
N ARG A 25 -9.82 -7.41 15.18
CA ARG A 25 -9.39 -6.89 16.49
C ARG A 25 -8.85 -5.47 16.41
N ALA A 26 -8.08 -5.14 15.37
CA ALA A 26 -7.55 -3.80 15.17
C ALA A 26 -8.64 -2.80 14.73
N GLU A 27 -9.58 -3.23 13.90
CA GLU A 27 -10.74 -2.41 13.52
C GLU A 27 -11.60 -2.06 14.76
N GLU A 28 -11.82 -3.02 15.66
CA GLU A 28 -12.49 -2.79 16.96
C GLU A 28 -11.75 -1.79 17.85
N MET A 29 -10.41 -1.71 17.75
CA MET A 29 -9.60 -0.74 18.49
C MET A 29 -9.70 0.68 17.92
N GLY A 30 -10.36 0.87 16.77
CA GLY A 30 -10.56 2.17 16.14
C GLY A 30 -9.36 2.63 15.32
N PHE A 31 -8.50 1.72 14.84
CA PHE A 31 -7.47 2.10 13.87
C PHE A 31 -8.13 2.62 12.59
N ALA A 32 -7.62 3.75 12.08
CA ALA A 32 -8.16 4.42 10.91
C ALA A 32 -8.13 3.54 9.64
N TYR A 33 -7.11 2.71 9.54
CA TYR A 33 -6.93 1.75 8.47
C TYR A 33 -6.10 0.54 8.96
N VAL A 34 -6.42 -0.67 8.47
CA VAL A 34 -5.74 -1.92 8.86
C VAL A 34 -5.47 -2.81 7.65
N ALA A 35 -4.19 -3.05 7.34
CA ALA A 35 -3.76 -4.08 6.39
C ALA A 35 -3.22 -5.29 7.16
N SER A 36 -3.85 -6.45 7.01
CA SER A 36 -3.40 -7.70 7.63
C SER A 36 -3.24 -8.80 6.58
N GLY A 37 -2.07 -9.44 6.55
CA GLY A 37 -1.81 -10.57 5.67
C GLY A 37 -0.34 -10.99 5.63
N PRO A 38 -0.01 -12.20 5.13
CA PRO A 38 1.35 -12.77 5.22
C PRO A 38 2.45 -11.92 4.54
N LEU A 39 2.09 -11.24 3.45
CA LEU A 39 3.01 -10.46 2.62
C LEU A 39 2.86 -8.95 2.80
N VAL A 40 1.92 -8.51 3.63
CA VAL A 40 1.74 -7.08 3.91
C VAL A 40 3.02 -6.51 4.53
N ARG A 41 3.38 -5.30 4.08
CA ARG A 41 4.52 -4.50 4.55
C ARG A 41 4.05 -3.07 4.75
N SER A 42 4.86 -2.25 5.41
CA SER A 42 4.49 -0.87 5.75
C SER A 42 4.12 -0.01 4.53
N SER A 43 4.72 -0.23 3.37
CA SER A 43 4.41 0.50 2.13
C SER A 43 3.27 -0.08 1.31
N TYR A 44 2.73 -1.25 1.70
CA TYR A 44 1.67 -1.90 0.94
C TYR A 44 0.44 -1.01 0.90
N LYS A 45 0.06 -0.56 -0.32
CA LYS A 45 -1.12 0.29 -0.58
C LYS A 45 -1.20 1.57 0.29
N ALA A 46 -0.07 2.04 0.80
CA ALA A 46 -0.05 3.19 1.72
C ALA A 46 -0.69 4.46 1.12
N GLY A 47 -0.52 4.69 -0.19
CA GLY A 47 -1.14 5.82 -0.89
C GLY A 47 -2.67 5.71 -0.96
N GLU A 48 -3.20 4.53 -1.30
CA GLU A 48 -4.64 4.28 -1.32
C GLU A 48 -5.27 4.52 0.05
N TYR A 49 -4.66 3.98 1.11
CA TYR A 49 -5.16 4.13 2.47
C TYR A 49 -5.05 5.55 3.02
N PHE A 50 -4.02 6.28 2.62
CA PHE A 50 -3.89 7.68 2.97
C PHE A 50 -5.03 8.51 2.36
N ILE A 51 -5.29 8.32 1.07
CA ILE A 51 -6.38 9.01 0.36
C ILE A 51 -7.75 8.58 0.93
N GLU A 52 -7.97 7.29 1.11
CA GLU A 52 -9.21 6.75 1.69
C GLU A 52 -9.49 7.33 3.08
N ASN A 53 -8.48 7.35 3.95
CA ASN A 53 -8.60 7.95 5.28
C ASN A 53 -8.87 9.46 5.21
N MET A 54 -8.23 10.18 4.29
CA MET A 54 -8.52 11.60 4.06
C MET A 54 -9.95 11.84 3.59
N LEU A 55 -10.48 11.00 2.70
CA LEU A 55 -11.85 11.08 2.20
C LEU A 55 -12.86 10.74 3.31
N ARG A 56 -12.59 9.70 4.10
CA ARG A 56 -13.43 9.28 5.23
C ARG A 56 -13.50 10.36 6.32
N ASN A 57 -12.40 11.04 6.60
CA ASN A 57 -12.28 12.03 7.67
C ASN A 57 -12.46 13.49 7.17
N GLY A 58 -13.10 13.69 6.01
CA GLY A 58 -13.08 14.88 5.14
C GLY A 58 -13.46 16.27 5.71
N SER A 59 -13.07 16.62 6.93
CA SER A 59 -13.34 17.92 7.55
C SER A 59 -12.39 18.33 8.70
N HIS A 60 -11.46 17.50 9.19
CA HIS A 60 -10.66 17.86 10.38
C HIS A 60 -9.15 18.15 10.17
N ASP A 61 -8.49 17.63 9.14
CA ASP A 61 -7.03 17.79 8.98
C ASP A 61 -6.61 18.61 7.76
N LYS A 62 -6.51 19.93 7.95
CA LYS A 62 -5.93 20.87 6.96
C LYS A 62 -4.42 20.69 6.76
N VAL A 63 -3.75 19.84 7.55
CA VAL A 63 -2.29 19.66 7.54
C VAL A 63 -1.84 18.73 6.41
N ALA A 64 -2.66 17.76 6.01
CA ALA A 64 -2.31 16.72 5.03
C ALA A 64 -2.34 17.20 3.55
N LEU A 65 -3.16 18.21 3.22
CA LEU A 65 -3.31 18.74 1.86
C LEU A 65 -2.03 19.33 1.24
N LYS A 66 -0.99 19.61 2.02
CA LYS A 66 0.29 20.13 1.51
C LYS A 66 1.28 19.06 1.05
N ALA A 67 1.06 17.78 1.37
CA ALA A 67 2.09 16.74 1.23
C ALA A 67 1.92 15.83 -0.01
N ALA A 68 0.86 15.98 -0.81
CA ALA A 68 0.56 15.06 -1.91
C ALA A 68 0.65 15.72 -3.29
N PRO A 69 1.85 15.88 -3.89
CA PRO A 69 2.01 15.69 -5.31
C PRO A 69 2.33 14.22 -5.60
N LEU A 70 2.09 13.76 -6.83
CA LEU A 70 2.41 12.44 -7.38
C LEU A 70 1.28 11.40 -7.38
N LEU A 71 0.15 11.81 -7.95
CA LEU A 71 -0.53 10.97 -8.94
C LEU A 71 -0.78 11.84 -10.18
N SER A 72 0.29 12.11 -10.94
CA SER A 72 0.15 12.60 -12.32
C SER A 72 0.36 11.42 -13.27
N ASP A 73 -0.75 10.99 -13.87
CA ASP A 73 -0.90 10.58 -15.26
C ASP A 73 0.17 9.69 -15.89
N ASN A 74 -0.23 8.45 -16.17
CA ASN A 74 0.21 7.84 -17.43
C ASN A 74 -0.90 7.02 -18.08
N THR A 75 -1.95 7.73 -18.50
CA THR A 75 -2.88 7.28 -19.54
C THR A 75 -2.41 7.81 -20.89
N GLY A 76 -1.83 6.93 -21.70
CA GLY A 76 -1.84 7.02 -23.17
C GLY A 76 -0.71 7.81 -23.84
N GLN A 77 0.27 7.09 -24.42
CA GLN A 77 0.62 7.15 -25.85
C GLN A 77 1.82 6.24 -26.13
N ALA A 78 1.53 4.97 -26.45
CA ALA A 78 2.43 4.14 -27.23
C ALA A 78 2.10 4.38 -28.72
N SER A 79 2.78 5.33 -29.34
CA SER A 79 2.84 5.46 -30.80
C SER A 79 4.17 6.10 -31.18
N HIS A 80 5.23 5.30 -31.22
CA HIS A 80 6.44 5.68 -31.94
C HIS A 80 6.36 5.06 -33.33
N SER A 81 6.25 5.96 -34.29
CA SER A 81 6.30 5.80 -35.74
C SER A 81 7.48 4.94 -36.19
N ALA A 82 7.19 3.84 -36.88
CA ALA A 82 8.14 3.18 -37.77
C ALA A 82 7.85 3.69 -39.19
N ASP A 83 8.66 4.64 -39.67
CA ASP A 83 8.84 4.83 -41.10
C ASP A 83 10.13 5.61 -41.40
N LEU A 84 10.67 5.36 -42.60
CA LEU A 84 11.84 5.94 -43.29
C LEU A 84 13.18 5.16 -43.30
N THR A 85 13.23 4.20 -44.24
CA THR A 85 14.07 4.17 -45.48
C THR A 85 15.59 4.41 -45.47
N LYS A 86 16.26 3.47 -46.16
CA LYS A 86 17.47 3.59 -47.04
C LYS A 86 18.82 3.93 -46.40
N GLU A 87 19.70 2.92 -46.34
CA GLU A 87 20.81 2.69 -47.30
C GLU A 87 21.17 1.20 -47.34
#